data_AF-A0AAE0B2D9-F1
#
_entry.id   AF-A0AAE0B2D9-F1
#
_cell.length_a   1.000
_cell.length_b   1.000
_cell.length_c   1.000
_cell.angle_alpha   90.00
_cell.angle_beta   90.00
_cell.angle_gamma   90.00
#
_symmetry.space_group_name_H-M   'P 1'
#
loop_
_entity.id
_entity.type
_entity.pdbx_description
1 polymer ?
#
loop_
_entity_poly.entity_id
_entity_poly.type
_entity_poly.pdbx_seq_one_letter_code
_entity_poly.pdbx_strand_id
1 'polypeptide(L)'
;MQSMKLPSETCLKLDKISKDFLWGHTSSKNVIHLMKWDNVCTLKRNGDLGIKKSKSMNQALLVKTGWRILYNDEGIWCRLLRHKYLNNKYILDPNLAKGIACSSTWKGIAFGAKLVAKGVKWRIDNEAEHLAYMLPWNIVHKVCSIHDGIAHNDRDRAILGWANCGNFSMKSAYLGQTDADSSPLWK
;
A
#
# COMPACT_ATOMS: atom_id res chain seq x y z
N MET A 1 -11.49 5.37 -8.89
CA MET A 1 -10.44 4.97 -7.92
C MET A 1 -11.00 3.87 -7.04
N GLN A 2 -10.29 2.75 -6.86
CA GLN A 2 -10.72 1.72 -5.92
C GLN A 2 -10.37 2.17 -4.50
N SER A 3 -11.39 2.48 -3.70
CA SER A 3 -11.26 3.04 -2.34
C SER A 3 -11.79 2.11 -1.26
N MET A 4 -12.39 0.97 -1.65
CA MET A 4 -12.97 0.00 -0.73
C MET A 4 -12.10 -1.24 -0.63
N LYS A 5 -11.93 -1.73 0.61
CA LYS A 5 -11.36 -3.04 0.87
C LYS A 5 -12.39 -4.11 0.52
N LEU A 6 -12.04 -4.97 -0.43
CA LEU A 6 -12.94 -6.04 -0.83
C LEU A 6 -12.98 -7.13 0.26
N PRO A 7 -14.14 -7.76 0.50
CA PRO A 7 -14.22 -8.97 1.32
C PRO A 7 -13.34 -10.08 0.73
N SER A 8 -12.73 -10.88 1.60
CA SER A 8 -11.84 -11.98 1.18
C SER A 8 -12.53 -12.95 0.23
N GLU A 9 -13.81 -13.25 0.48
CA GLU A 9 -14.61 -14.13 -0.39
C GLU A 9 -14.77 -13.59 -1.80
N THR A 10 -14.99 -12.29 -1.96
CA THR A 10 -15.09 -11.66 -3.27
C THR A 10 -13.75 -11.76 -4.01
N CYS A 11 -12.63 -11.54 -3.31
CA CYS A 11 -11.30 -11.73 -3.88
C CYS A 11 -11.08 -13.20 -4.31
N LEU A 12 -11.50 -14.17 -3.50
CA LEU A 12 -11.38 -15.59 -3.83
C LEU A 12 -12.24 -15.98 -5.05
N LYS A 13 -13.44 -15.39 -5.19
CA LYS A 13 -14.28 -15.57 -6.38
C LYS A 13 -13.63 -15.00 -7.65
N LEU A 14 -13.01 -13.82 -7.56
CA LEU A 14 -12.26 -13.22 -8.67
C LEU A 14 -11.03 -14.06 -9.07
N ASP A 15 -10.29 -14.56 -8.07
CA ASP A 15 -9.17 -15.46 -8.29
C ASP A 15 -9.65 -16.80 -8.88
N LYS A 16 -10.84 -17.29 -8.49
CA LYS A 16 -11.47 -18.46 -9.10
C LYS A 16 -11.77 -18.25 -10.59
N ILE A 17 -12.44 -17.16 -10.96
CA ILE A 17 -12.71 -16.84 -12.37
C ILE A 17 -11.40 -16.77 -13.18
N SER A 18 -10.36 -16.18 -12.60
CA SER A 18 -9.05 -16.09 -13.24
C SER A 18 -8.38 -17.46 -13.43
N LYS A 19 -8.50 -18.36 -12.43
CA LYS A 19 -8.05 -19.76 -12.52
C LYS A 19 -8.82 -20.55 -13.57
N ASP A 20 -10.13 -20.38 -13.58
CA ASP A 20 -11.04 -21.10 -14.47
C ASP A 20 -10.74 -20.70 -15.92
N PHE A 21 -10.53 -19.41 -16.17
CA PHE A 21 -10.08 -18.91 -17.47
C PHE A 21 -8.71 -19.49 -17.87
N LEU A 22 -7.72 -19.47 -16.95
CA LEU A 22 -6.37 -19.94 -17.26
C LEU A 22 -6.32 -21.42 -17.61
N TRP A 23 -7.10 -22.24 -16.91
CA TRP A 23 -7.10 -23.70 -17.09
C TRP A 23 -8.27 -24.22 -17.92
N GLY A 24 -9.04 -23.33 -18.56
CA GLY A 24 -10.15 -23.71 -19.43
C GLY A 24 -11.30 -24.44 -18.72
N HIS A 25 -11.46 -24.21 -17.42
CA HIS A 25 -12.57 -24.79 -16.67
C HIS A 25 -13.89 -24.16 -17.15
N THR A 26 -14.82 -25.01 -17.57
CA THR A 26 -16.18 -24.63 -17.96
C THR A 26 -17.17 -25.43 -17.13
N SER A 27 -18.43 -24.99 -17.01
CA SER A 27 -19.48 -25.72 -16.26
C SER A 27 -19.64 -27.19 -16.68
N SER A 28 -19.26 -27.54 -17.92
CA SER A 28 -19.29 -28.90 -18.48
C SER A 28 -17.94 -29.63 -18.46
N LYS A 29 -16.83 -28.95 -18.17
CA LYS A 29 -15.46 -29.51 -18.24
C LYS A 29 -14.67 -29.12 -17.00
N ASN A 30 -14.45 -30.10 -16.13
CA ASN A 30 -13.56 -29.98 -14.98
C ASN A 30 -12.13 -30.30 -15.40
N VAL A 31 -11.20 -29.40 -15.12
CA VAL A 31 -9.77 -29.56 -15.44
C VAL A 31 -8.98 -29.58 -14.13
N ILE A 32 -8.04 -30.51 -14.00
CA ILE A 32 -7.17 -30.61 -12.84
C ILE A 32 -6.15 -29.48 -12.89
N HIS A 33 -6.01 -28.73 -11.80
CA HIS A 33 -4.99 -27.70 -11.67
C HIS A 33 -3.62 -28.34 -11.43
N LEU A 34 -2.72 -28.25 -12.41
CA LEU A 34 -1.37 -28.83 -12.33
C LEU A 34 -0.42 -28.02 -11.42
N MET A 35 -0.75 -26.77 -11.13
CA MET A 35 0.06 -25.90 -10.29
C MET A 35 -0.78 -25.17 -9.25
N LYS A 36 -0.19 -24.97 -8.06
CA LYS A 36 -0.78 -24.12 -7.01
C LYS A 36 -0.93 -22.69 -7.52
N TRP A 37 -2.06 -22.06 -7.22
CA TRP A 37 -2.33 -20.68 -7.63
C TRP A 37 -1.28 -19.69 -7.13
N ASP A 38 -0.72 -19.94 -5.94
CA ASP A 38 0.33 -19.11 -5.38
C ASP A 38 1.59 -19.10 -6.24
N ASN A 39 1.95 -20.22 -6.86
CA ASN A 39 3.08 -20.33 -7.79
C ASN A 39 2.77 -19.72 -9.17
N VAL A 40 1.50 -19.63 -9.56
CA VAL A 40 1.14 -18.88 -10.78
C VAL A 40 1.25 -17.37 -10.53
N CYS A 41 1.03 -16.96 -9.27
CA CYS A 41 1.02 -15.58 -8.85
C CYS A 41 2.37 -15.00 -8.42
N THR A 42 3.41 -15.83 -8.33
CA THR A 42 4.80 -15.39 -8.14
C THR A 42 5.31 -14.65 -9.36
N LEU A 43 6.40 -13.92 -9.18
CA LEU A 43 6.86 -12.94 -10.15
C LEU A 43 7.47 -13.60 -11.39
N LYS A 44 7.29 -12.97 -12.56
CA LYS A 44 7.93 -13.42 -13.82
C LYS A 44 9.44 -13.59 -13.72
N ARG A 45 10.12 -12.79 -12.87
CA ARG A 45 11.57 -12.91 -12.63
C ARG A 45 11.96 -14.25 -11.98
N ASN A 46 11.02 -14.91 -11.30
CA ASN A 46 11.23 -16.20 -10.66
C ASN A 46 10.84 -17.38 -11.57
N GLY A 47 10.50 -17.12 -12.84
CA GLY A 47 10.12 -18.15 -13.82
C GLY A 47 8.62 -18.44 -13.93
N ASP A 48 7.79 -17.72 -13.16
CA ASP A 48 6.34 -17.95 -13.11
C ASP A 48 5.53 -16.98 -13.99
N LEU A 49 4.20 -17.16 -14.04
CA LEU A 49 3.34 -16.42 -14.97
C LEU A 49 3.14 -14.94 -14.57
N GLY A 50 3.32 -14.59 -13.30
CA GLY A 50 3.20 -13.21 -12.82
C GLY A 50 1.76 -12.70 -12.74
N ILE A 51 0.77 -13.59 -12.61
CA ILE A 51 -0.63 -13.19 -12.42
C ILE A 51 -0.78 -12.56 -11.03
N LYS A 52 -1.53 -11.46 -10.92
CA LYS A 52 -1.71 -10.80 -9.64
C LYS A 52 -2.89 -11.38 -8.87
N LYS A 53 -2.68 -11.73 -7.60
CA LYS A 53 -3.79 -12.09 -6.70
C LYS A 53 -4.71 -10.90 -6.49
N SER A 54 -6.02 -11.12 -6.55
CA SER A 54 -7.03 -10.06 -6.44
C SER A 54 -6.95 -9.33 -5.10
N LYS A 55 -6.68 -10.06 -4.02
CA LYS A 55 -6.53 -9.49 -2.67
C LYS A 55 -5.34 -8.53 -2.58
N SER A 56 -4.16 -8.97 -3.00
CA SER A 56 -2.93 -8.15 -2.97
C SER A 56 -3.03 -6.98 -3.94
N MET A 57 -3.70 -7.15 -5.09
CA MET A 57 -3.97 -6.04 -6.01
C MET A 57 -4.91 -4.99 -5.39
N ASN A 58 -5.99 -5.41 -4.73
CA ASN A 58 -6.90 -4.49 -4.03
C ASN A 58 -6.15 -3.70 -2.95
N GLN A 59 -5.39 -4.39 -2.11
CA GLN A 59 -4.59 -3.76 -1.07
C GLN A 59 -3.56 -2.79 -1.66
N ALA A 60 -2.82 -3.16 -2.71
CA ALA A 60 -1.88 -2.26 -3.39
C ALA A 60 -2.56 -0.99 -3.94
N LEU A 61 -3.79 -1.11 -4.45
CA LEU A 61 -4.59 0.05 -4.89
C LEU A 61 -5.00 0.95 -3.72
N LEU A 62 -5.31 0.37 -2.54
CA LEU A 62 -5.55 1.14 -1.33
C LEU A 62 -4.29 1.84 -0.83
N VAL A 63 -3.13 1.18 -0.90
CA VAL A 63 -1.83 1.81 -0.59
C VAL A 63 -1.58 2.98 -1.53
N LYS A 64 -1.88 2.85 -2.83
CA LYS A 64 -1.75 3.96 -3.79
C LYS A 64 -2.61 5.16 -3.43
N THR A 65 -3.87 4.94 -3.07
CA THR A 65 -4.78 6.04 -2.70
C THR A 65 -4.37 6.67 -1.37
N GLY A 66 -3.96 5.86 -0.38
CA GLY A 66 -3.37 6.34 0.87
C GLY A 66 -2.09 7.16 0.65
N TRP A 67 -1.20 6.70 -0.24
CA TRP A 67 0.04 7.40 -0.62
C TRP A 67 -0.24 8.79 -1.21
N ARG A 68 -1.23 8.90 -2.09
CA ARG A 68 -1.61 10.19 -2.70
C ARG A 68 -2.12 11.20 -1.67
N ILE A 69 -2.90 10.72 -0.69
CA ILE A 69 -3.36 11.57 0.41
C ILE A 69 -2.19 11.93 1.32
N LEU A 70 -1.19 11.05 1.51
CA LEU A 70 0.02 11.40 2.27
C LEU A 70 0.86 12.45 1.54
N TYR A 71 1.28 12.19 0.31
CA TYR A 71 2.21 13.01 -0.47
C TYR A 71 1.61 14.34 -0.99
N ASN A 72 0.46 14.76 -0.47
CA ASN A 72 -0.20 16.02 -0.83
C ASN A 72 -0.41 16.20 -2.34
N ASP A 73 -0.97 15.17 -2.98
CA ASP A 73 -1.39 15.29 -4.38
C ASP A 73 -2.43 16.42 -4.51
N GLU A 74 -2.20 17.37 -5.41
CA GLU A 74 -2.98 18.61 -5.63
C GLU A 74 -4.44 18.36 -6.08
N GLY A 75 -4.84 17.09 -6.23
CA GLY A 75 -6.19 16.71 -6.60
C GLY A 75 -7.25 17.22 -5.62
N ILE A 76 -8.32 17.81 -6.17
CA ILE A 76 -9.47 18.33 -5.41
C ILE A 76 -10.05 17.28 -4.44
N TRP A 77 -10.09 16.01 -4.86
CA TRP A 77 -10.56 14.90 -4.02
C TRP A 77 -9.66 14.65 -2.78
N CYS A 78 -8.33 14.81 -2.91
CA CYS A 78 -7.41 14.72 -1.78
C CYS A 78 -7.70 15.83 -0.78
N ARG A 79 -7.83 17.08 -1.27
CA ARG A 79 -8.13 18.25 -0.44
C ARG A 79 -9.46 18.09 0.30
N LEU A 80 -10.51 17.66 -0.41
CA LEU A 80 -11.84 17.44 0.16
C LEU A 80 -11.81 16.36 1.26
N LEU A 81 -11.19 15.21 1.00
CA LEU A 81 -11.12 14.12 1.97
C LEU A 81 -10.30 14.51 3.20
N ARG A 82 -9.21 15.26 3.01
CA ARG A 82 -8.41 15.79 4.12
C ARG A 82 -9.23 16.75 4.97
N HIS A 83 -9.91 17.70 4.35
CA HIS A 83 -10.74 18.66 5.07
C HIS A 83 -11.93 17.98 5.77
N LYS A 84 -12.49 16.91 5.20
CA LYS A 84 -13.64 16.20 5.79
C LYS A 84 -13.25 15.28 6.94
N TYR A 85 -12.13 14.57 6.82
CA TYR A 85 -11.78 13.47 7.73
C TYR A 85 -10.57 13.73 8.63
N LEU A 86 -9.65 14.62 8.23
CA LEU A 86 -8.44 14.90 9.00
C LEU A 86 -8.59 16.14 9.88
N ASN A 87 -9.35 17.18 9.50
CA ASN A 87 -9.48 18.41 10.31
C ASN A 87 -8.13 18.88 10.92
N ASN A 88 -7.08 19.01 10.10
CA ASN A 88 -5.70 19.33 10.52
C ASN A 88 -4.98 18.28 11.40
N LYS A 89 -5.49 17.06 11.52
CA LYS A 89 -4.82 15.93 12.15
C LYS A 89 -3.98 15.13 11.16
N TYR A 90 -3.02 14.39 11.69
CA TYR A 90 -2.11 13.56 10.92
C TYR A 90 -2.81 12.32 10.34
N ILE A 91 -2.54 12.01 9.07
CA ILE A 91 -3.08 10.83 8.38
C ILE A 91 -2.66 9.52 9.07
N LEU A 92 -1.50 9.54 9.71
CA LEU A 92 -0.91 8.39 10.41
C LEU A 92 -1.33 8.30 11.88
N ASP A 93 -2.17 9.22 12.38
CA ASP A 93 -2.63 9.16 13.76
C ASP A 93 -3.52 7.92 13.98
N PRO A 94 -3.11 6.97 14.84
CA PRO A 94 -3.88 5.77 15.13
C PRO A 94 -5.25 6.06 15.77
N ASN A 95 -5.46 7.26 16.33
CA ASN A 95 -6.72 7.65 16.95
C ASN A 95 -7.74 8.21 15.94
N LEU A 96 -7.33 8.48 14.70
CA LEU A 96 -8.20 9.05 13.66
C LEU A 96 -9.36 8.11 13.29
N ALA A 97 -9.17 6.80 13.41
CA ALA A 97 -10.18 5.79 13.08
C ALA A 97 -11.28 5.63 14.15
N LYS A 98 -11.09 6.18 15.36
CA LYS A 98 -11.97 5.91 16.51
C LYS A 98 -13.13 6.91 16.67
N GLY A 99 -13.07 8.08 16.05
CA GLY A 99 -13.98 9.20 16.37
C GLY A 99 -15.00 9.62 15.30
N ILE A 100 -14.89 9.14 14.05
CA ILE A 100 -15.73 9.63 12.95
C ILE A 100 -16.56 8.47 12.38
N ALA A 101 -17.81 8.74 12.00
CA ALA A 101 -18.61 7.86 11.15
C ALA A 101 -17.89 7.65 9.80
N CYS A 102 -16.96 6.71 9.77
CA CYS A 102 -16.04 6.53 8.65
C CYS A 102 -16.78 5.84 7.51
N SER A 103 -16.95 6.53 6.38
CA SER A 103 -17.43 5.91 5.14
C SER A 103 -16.57 4.69 4.78
N SER A 104 -17.15 3.71 4.09
CA SER A 104 -16.40 2.54 3.59
C SER A 104 -15.15 2.95 2.79
N THR A 105 -15.28 4.03 2.01
CA THR A 105 -14.20 4.71 1.31
C THR A 105 -13.09 5.16 2.25
N TRP A 106 -13.41 5.89 3.33
CA TRP A 106 -12.40 6.37 4.28
C TRP A 106 -11.73 5.21 5.02
N LYS A 107 -12.49 4.17 5.39
CA LYS A 107 -11.92 2.96 6.02
C LYS A 107 -10.89 2.28 5.14
N GLY A 108 -11.15 2.17 3.84
CA GLY A 108 -10.20 1.58 2.88
C GLY A 108 -8.96 2.45 2.69
N ILE A 109 -9.13 3.76 2.61
CA ILE A 109 -8.04 4.73 2.51
C ILE A 109 -7.16 4.72 3.77
N ALA A 110 -7.76 4.75 4.97
CA ALA A 110 -7.05 4.69 6.24
C ALA A 110 -6.27 3.37 6.39
N PHE A 111 -6.85 2.25 5.92
CA PHE A 111 -6.14 0.98 5.84
C PHE A 111 -4.92 1.06 4.91
N GLY A 112 -5.09 1.66 3.72
CA GLY A 112 -4.00 1.91 2.78
C GLY A 112 -2.89 2.78 3.38
N ALA A 113 -3.25 3.87 4.05
CA ALA A 113 -2.31 4.76 4.74
C ALA A 113 -1.55 4.04 5.88
N LYS A 114 -2.23 3.18 6.65
CA LYS A 114 -1.58 2.33 7.66
C LYS A 114 -0.57 1.37 7.04
N LEU A 115 -0.89 0.78 5.88
CA LEU A 115 0.04 -0.08 5.16
C LEU A 115 1.23 0.70 4.60
N VAL A 116 1.00 1.92 4.10
CA VAL A 116 2.06 2.85 3.71
C VAL A 116 2.99 3.09 4.91
N ALA A 117 2.44 3.43 6.08
CA ALA A 117 3.21 3.69 7.30
C ALA A 117 4.16 2.55 7.68
N LYS A 118 3.76 1.28 7.46
CA LYS A 118 4.61 0.11 7.71
C LYS A 118 5.76 -0.04 6.71
N GLY A 119 5.58 0.45 5.48
CA GLY A 119 6.54 0.30 4.38
C GLY A 119 7.35 1.56 4.07
N VAL A 120 7.05 2.70 4.68
CA VAL A 120 7.78 3.96 4.46
C VAL A 120 9.10 3.92 5.21
N LYS A 121 10.18 4.18 4.48
CA LYS A 121 11.46 4.63 4.99
C LYS A 121 11.57 6.11 4.68
N TRP A 122 12.01 6.91 5.65
CA TRP A 122 12.16 8.33 5.46
C TRP A 122 13.59 8.62 5.02
N ARG A 123 13.76 9.27 3.86
CA ARG A 123 14.98 10.02 3.57
C ARG A 123 14.68 11.46 3.94
N ILE A 124 15.31 11.92 5.00
CA ILE A 124 15.16 13.28 5.52
C ILE A 124 16.41 14.03 5.11
N ASP A 125 16.25 15.19 4.54
CA ASP A 125 17.32 16.16 4.33
C ASP A 125 17.05 17.33 5.30
N ASN A 126 17.95 18.32 5.35
CA ASN A 126 17.84 19.40 6.32
C ASN A 126 16.63 20.28 6.02
N GLU A 127 15.49 19.99 6.67
CA GLU A 127 14.49 20.94 7.19
C GLU A 127 13.23 20.27 7.77
N ALA A 128 12.97 18.97 7.52
CA ALA A 128 11.88 18.19 8.11
C ALA A 128 10.47 18.81 8.00
N GLU A 129 10.28 19.86 7.20
CA GLU A 129 9.03 20.61 7.08
C GLU A 129 7.89 19.69 6.63
N HIS A 130 8.18 18.76 5.71
CA HIS A 130 7.19 17.80 5.23
C HIS A 130 6.80 16.76 6.29
N LEU A 131 7.67 16.45 7.25
CA LEU A 131 7.36 15.56 8.38
C LEU A 131 6.43 16.23 9.38
N ALA A 132 6.56 17.55 9.58
CA ALA A 132 5.76 18.35 10.50
C ALA A 132 4.25 18.30 10.17
N TYR A 133 3.90 18.13 8.89
CA TYR A 133 2.51 17.97 8.42
C TYR A 133 1.99 16.53 8.48
N MET A 134 2.86 15.53 8.64
CA MET A 134 2.49 14.11 8.56
C MET A 134 2.60 13.35 9.89
N LEU A 135 3.43 13.82 10.80
CA LEU A 135 3.72 13.17 12.08
C LEU A 135 3.64 14.19 13.22
N PRO A 136 3.26 13.75 14.44
CA PRO A 136 3.34 14.61 15.60
C PRO A 136 4.81 14.96 15.91
N TRP A 137 5.03 16.19 16.37
CA TRP A 137 6.35 16.82 16.52
C TRP A 137 7.34 16.01 17.38
N ASN A 138 6.84 15.28 18.37
CA ASN A 138 7.64 14.40 19.23
C ASN A 138 8.33 13.24 18.47
N ILE A 139 7.74 12.80 17.35
CA ILE A 139 8.33 11.78 16.47
C ILE A 139 9.31 12.45 15.51
N VAL A 140 8.97 13.63 14.98
CA VAL A 140 9.85 14.38 14.06
C VAL A 140 11.23 14.61 14.69
N HIS A 141 11.30 15.07 15.94
CA HIS A 141 12.57 15.25 16.67
C HIS A 141 13.40 13.98 16.83
N LYS A 142 12.75 12.84 17.07
CA LYS A 142 13.44 11.54 17.18
C LYS A 142 13.99 11.06 15.85
N VAL A 143 13.39 11.43 14.73
CA VAL A 143 13.88 11.02 13.42
C VAL A 143 14.97 11.97 12.92
N CYS A 144 14.85 13.28 13.18
CA CYS A 144 15.89 14.26 12.89
C CYS A 144 17.20 14.01 13.67
N SER A 145 17.12 13.39 14.85
CA SER A 145 18.29 13.06 15.69
C SER A 145 19.04 11.80 15.28
N ILE A 146 18.59 11.07 14.26
CA ILE A 146 19.23 9.83 13.77
C ILE A 146 20.21 10.10 12.63
N HIS A 147 20.29 11.33 12.10
CA HIS A 147 21.03 11.60 10.87
C HIS A 147 22.52 11.84 11.05
N ASP A 148 23.30 10.86 10.61
CA ASP A 148 24.71 10.98 10.22
C ASP A 148 24.83 11.04 8.68
N GLY A 149 25.20 12.21 8.14
CA GLY A 149 26.08 12.31 6.96
C GLY A 149 25.54 11.98 5.56
N ILE A 150 24.35 12.43 5.14
CA ILE A 150 23.91 12.33 3.72
C ILE A 150 23.94 13.71 3.03
N ALA A 151 24.37 13.70 1.76
CA ALA A 151 24.79 14.85 0.96
C ALA A 151 23.70 15.91 0.68
N HIS A 152 24.16 17.15 0.61
CA HIS A 152 23.45 18.45 0.70
C HIS A 152 22.58 18.90 -0.49
N ASN A 153 21.74 18.08 -1.13
CA ASN A 153 20.87 18.66 -2.19
C ASN A 153 19.56 17.95 -2.56
N ASP A 154 19.17 16.88 -1.85
CA ASP A 154 17.87 16.26 -2.08
C ASP A 154 16.79 16.91 -1.18
N ARG A 155 15.54 16.90 -1.66
CA ARG A 155 14.39 17.31 -0.84
C ARG A 155 13.97 16.14 0.03
N ASP A 156 13.43 16.42 1.23
CA ASP A 156 12.73 15.45 2.07
C ASP A 156 11.78 14.57 1.25
N ARG A 157 12.01 13.25 1.26
CA ARG A 157 11.17 12.29 0.54
C ARG A 157 10.86 11.07 1.39
N ALA A 158 9.56 10.79 1.52
CA ALA A 158 9.10 9.47 1.90
C ALA A 158 9.47 8.48 0.77
N ILE A 159 10.26 7.47 1.08
CA ILE A 159 10.61 6.38 0.17
C ILE A 159 9.87 5.15 0.64
N LEU A 160 9.09 4.49 -0.23
CA LEU A 160 8.66 3.14 0.10
C LEU A 160 9.88 2.22 0.08
N GLY A 161 10.15 1.51 1.18
CA GLY A 161 11.23 0.53 1.27
C GLY A 161 11.11 -0.61 0.24
N TRP A 162 9.95 -0.71 -0.43
CA TRP A 162 9.67 -1.66 -1.51
C TRP A 162 9.98 -1.11 -2.91
N ALA A 163 10.49 0.12 -3.03
CA ALA A 163 10.82 0.77 -4.31
C ALA A 163 12.31 1.16 -4.37
N ASN A 164 13.01 0.73 -5.43
CA ASN A 164 14.43 1.04 -5.63
C ASN A 164 14.73 2.49 -6.03
N CYS A 165 13.70 3.29 -6.36
CA CYS A 165 13.87 4.62 -6.96
C CYS A 165 13.13 5.75 -6.22
N GLY A 166 12.65 5.52 -5.00
CA GLY A 166 11.96 6.56 -4.21
C GLY A 166 10.53 6.89 -4.64
N ASN A 167 10.13 6.54 -5.88
CA ASN A 167 8.79 6.83 -6.39
C ASN A 167 7.79 5.69 -6.11
N PHE A 168 6.56 6.06 -5.75
CA PHE A 168 5.46 5.10 -5.61
C PHE A 168 5.13 4.45 -6.95
N SER A 169 5.14 3.12 -6.99
CA SER A 169 4.59 2.35 -8.11
C SER A 169 3.63 1.30 -7.59
N MET A 170 2.56 1.05 -8.34
CA MET A 170 1.67 -0.09 -8.08
C MET A 170 2.43 -1.42 -8.07
N LYS A 171 3.52 -1.51 -8.85
CA LYS A 171 4.37 -2.69 -8.90
C LYS A 171 5.11 -2.88 -7.57
N SER A 172 5.70 -1.81 -7.00
CA SER A 172 6.40 -1.88 -5.71
C SER A 172 5.45 -2.13 -4.54
N ALA A 173 4.26 -1.50 -4.54
CA ALA A 173 3.25 -1.74 -3.51
C ALA A 173 2.72 -3.19 -3.51
N TYR A 174 2.57 -3.80 -4.69
CA TYR A 174 2.18 -5.21 -4.81
C TYR A 174 3.30 -6.14 -4.34
N LEU A 175 4.54 -5.87 -4.76
CA LEU A 175 5.73 -6.65 -4.37
C LEU A 175 5.94 -6.67 -2.85
N GLY A 176 5.83 -5.52 -2.20
CA GLY A 176 5.98 -5.42 -0.75
C GLY A 176 4.92 -6.19 0.04
N GLN A 177 3.75 -6.44 -0.55
CA GLN A 177 2.71 -7.26 0.06
C GLN A 177 2.93 -8.75 -0.19
N THR A 178 3.42 -9.13 -1.37
CA THR A 178 3.78 -10.52 -1.63
C THR A 178 4.91 -10.96 -0.71
N ASP A 179 5.91 -10.10 -0.46
CA ASP A 179 7.03 -10.39 0.45
C ASP A 179 6.58 -10.51 1.92
N ALA A 180 5.55 -9.74 2.32
CA ALA A 180 4.96 -9.80 3.66
C ALA A 180 4.06 -11.03 3.88
N ASP A 181 3.32 -11.46 2.84
CA ASP A 181 2.50 -12.69 2.88
C ASP A 181 3.35 -13.95 2.62
N SER A 182 4.54 -13.83 2.02
CA SER A 182 5.50 -14.91 1.79
C SER A 182 6.57 -15.02 2.89
N SER A 183 6.25 -14.64 4.12
CA SER A 183 7.09 -14.96 5.28
C SER A 183 6.60 -16.24 5.98
N PRO A 184 6.96 -17.45 5.53
CA PRO A 184 6.99 -18.62 6.38
C PRO A 184 8.42 -18.87 6.89
N LEU A 185 8.58 -18.80 8.22
CA LEU A 185 9.63 -19.46 9.02
C LEU A 185 11.10 -19.03 8.77
N TRP A 186 11.84 -18.93 9.88
CA TRP A 186 13.27 -18.63 10.06
C TRP A 186 13.80 -17.22 9.70
N LYS A 187 13.63 -16.28 10.62
CA LYS A 187 14.68 -15.81 11.55
C LYS A 187 14.04 -14.97 12.65
#